data_AF-A0A520IDV7-F1
#
_entry.id   AF-A0A520IDV7-F1
#
_cell.length_a   1.000
_cell.length_b   1.000
_cell.length_c   1.000
_cell.angle_alpha   90.00
_cell.angle_beta   90.00
_cell.angle_gamma   90.00
#
_symmetry.space_group_name_H-M   'P 1'
#
loop_
_entity.id
_entity.type
_entity.pdbx_description
1 polymer ?
#
loop_
_entity_poly.entity_id
_entity_poly.type
_entity_poly.pdbx_seq_one_letter_code
_entity_poly.pdbx_strand_id
1 'polypeptide(L)'
;MRKSFLFTSESVSEGHPDKVADQISDTIVDLFLAKDPQARIACETLTTTQLVVLAGEIRGKGIYENDQWADGVLDEIEAAVRNTVKEIGYEQSGFHWNEFRFENNLHGQSAEIAMGVDESGNKDEGAGDQGIMFGYATDETPGLMPATLYYSHKILERMAADRHSGAAPFLEPDAKSQVTLQYEN
;
A
#
# COMPACT_ATOMS: atom_id res chain seq x y z
N MET A 1 7.32 -29.63 25.97
CA MET A 1 7.17 -28.24 25.48
C MET A 1 8.17 -27.36 26.20
N ARG A 2 8.73 -26.33 25.55
CA ARG A 2 9.59 -25.34 26.24
C ARG A 2 8.72 -24.60 27.27
N LYS A 3 9.24 -24.37 28.48
CA LYS A 3 8.52 -23.62 29.52
C LYS A 3 8.42 -22.13 29.18
N SER A 4 9.45 -21.60 28.52
CA SER A 4 9.45 -20.24 27.99
C SER A 4 10.27 -20.15 26.70
N PHE A 5 9.98 -19.13 25.90
CA PHE A 5 10.74 -18.80 24.69
C PHE A 5 10.72 -17.29 24.43
N LEU A 6 11.69 -16.82 23.64
CA LEU A 6 11.69 -15.45 23.11
C LEU A 6 11.11 -15.48 21.69
N PHE A 7 10.26 -14.51 21.39
CA PHE A 7 9.71 -14.31 20.06
C PHE A 7 9.83 -12.84 19.67
N THR A 8 10.11 -12.58 18.40
CA THR A 8 10.38 -11.23 17.89
C THR A 8 9.50 -10.94 16.68
N SER A 9 8.97 -9.73 16.60
CA SER A 9 8.35 -9.18 15.40
C SER A 9 8.82 -7.74 15.18
N GLU A 10 8.75 -7.28 13.95
CA GLU A 10 9.12 -5.93 13.55
C GLU A 10 7.99 -5.26 12.78
N SER A 11 8.13 -3.95 12.54
CA SER A 11 7.25 -3.16 11.70
C SER A 11 8.00 -1.94 11.17
N VAL A 12 7.44 -1.28 10.17
CA VAL A 12 7.98 -0.08 9.54
C VAL A 12 6.88 0.96 9.35
N SER A 13 7.23 2.24 9.47
CA SER A 13 6.30 3.37 9.43
C SER A 13 5.71 3.60 8.02
N GLU A 14 4.69 4.45 7.92
CA GLU A 14 4.17 4.97 6.66
C GLU A 14 5.24 5.65 5.78
N GLY A 15 6.32 6.16 6.37
CA GLY A 15 7.42 6.76 5.62
C GLY A 15 8.46 5.77 5.12
N HIS A 16 8.41 4.49 5.49
CA HIS A 16 9.37 3.52 4.95
C HIS A 16 9.18 3.40 3.44
N PRO A 17 10.23 3.40 2.59
CA PRO A 17 10.08 3.45 1.13
C PRO A 17 9.18 2.33 0.58
N ASP A 18 9.30 1.11 1.10
CA ASP A 18 8.40 0.02 0.69
C ASP A 18 6.94 0.31 1.06
N LYS A 19 6.67 0.92 2.22
CA LYS A 19 5.31 1.32 2.62
C LYS A 19 4.81 2.58 1.90
N VAL A 20 5.71 3.45 1.44
CA VAL A 20 5.37 4.57 0.55
C VAL A 20 4.88 4.00 -0.78
N ALA A 21 5.58 3.01 -1.35
CA ALA A 21 5.17 2.33 -2.55
C ALA A 21 3.80 1.64 -2.38
N ASP A 22 3.60 0.88 -1.29
CA ASP A 22 2.31 0.25 -0.97
C ASP A 22 1.17 1.30 -0.92
N GLN A 23 1.35 2.40 -0.18
CA GLN A 23 0.32 3.43 -0.04
C GLN A 23 0.01 4.15 -1.36
N ILE A 24 1.01 4.37 -2.21
CA ILE A 24 0.80 4.95 -3.55
C ILE A 24 0.00 3.97 -4.41
N SER A 25 0.36 2.68 -4.43
CA SER A 25 -0.38 1.66 -5.16
C SER A 25 -1.84 1.57 -4.71
N ASP A 26 -2.09 1.55 -3.39
CA ASP A 26 -3.45 1.53 -2.85
C ASP A 26 -4.22 2.84 -3.12
N THR A 27 -3.53 3.98 -3.18
CA THR A 27 -4.16 5.26 -3.59
C THR A 27 -4.73 5.17 -5.01
N ILE A 28 -4.03 4.47 -5.93
CA ILE A 28 -4.53 4.25 -7.30
C ILE A 28 -5.72 3.30 -7.30
N VAL A 29 -5.71 2.26 -6.45
CA VAL A 29 -6.87 1.38 -6.25
C VAL A 29 -8.09 2.20 -5.80
N ASP A 30 -7.94 3.03 -4.76
CA ASP A 30 -9.01 3.87 -4.23
C ASP A 30 -9.53 4.88 -5.27
N LEU A 31 -8.62 5.55 -5.98
CA LEU A 31 -8.97 6.51 -7.04
C LEU A 31 -9.82 5.86 -8.13
N PHE A 32 -9.47 4.64 -8.54
CA PHE A 32 -10.16 3.95 -9.62
C PHE A 32 -11.46 3.30 -9.16
N LEU A 33 -11.49 2.68 -7.98
CA LEU A 33 -12.72 2.11 -7.41
C LEU A 33 -13.77 3.18 -7.09
N ALA A 34 -13.35 4.40 -6.78
CA ALA A 34 -14.27 5.54 -6.60
C ALA A 34 -14.99 5.95 -7.90
N LYS A 35 -14.39 5.67 -9.07
CA LYS A 35 -14.96 5.96 -10.40
C LYS A 35 -15.74 4.78 -10.96
N ASP A 36 -15.15 3.59 -10.88
CA ASP A 36 -15.74 2.33 -11.34
C ASP A 36 -15.52 1.24 -10.28
N PRO A 37 -16.58 0.83 -9.55
CA PRO A 37 -16.50 -0.26 -8.58
C PRO A 37 -16.10 -1.62 -9.18
N GLN A 38 -16.12 -1.76 -10.52
CA GLN A 38 -15.68 -2.96 -11.23
C GLN A 38 -14.30 -2.80 -11.88
N ALA A 39 -13.58 -1.72 -11.57
CA ALA A 39 -12.23 -1.52 -12.06
C ALA A 39 -11.31 -2.68 -11.64
N ARG A 40 -10.41 -3.06 -12.55
CA ARG A 40 -9.31 -4.00 -12.28
C ARG A 40 -8.03 -3.20 -12.19
N ILE A 41 -7.30 -3.39 -11.10
CA ILE A 41 -6.08 -2.64 -10.81
C ILE A 41 -5.01 -3.62 -10.35
N ALA A 42 -3.88 -3.64 -11.04
CA ALA A 42 -2.63 -4.26 -10.63
C ALA A 42 -1.54 -3.22 -10.79
N CYS A 43 -1.51 -2.26 -9.85
CA CYS A 43 -0.59 -1.12 -9.86
C CYS A 43 0.61 -1.40 -8.96
N GLU A 44 1.79 -1.45 -9.55
CA GLU A 44 3.07 -1.57 -8.87
C GLU A 44 3.73 -0.21 -8.79
N THR A 45 4.33 0.10 -7.64
CA THR A 45 5.03 1.36 -7.42
C THR A 45 6.50 1.11 -7.12
N LEU A 46 7.38 1.83 -7.80
CA LEU A 46 8.80 1.93 -7.45
C LEU A 46 9.10 3.35 -6.98
N THR A 47 9.74 3.45 -5.82
CA THR A 47 10.24 4.72 -5.28
C THR A 47 11.76 4.69 -5.14
N THR A 48 12.42 5.76 -5.55
CA THR A 48 13.85 5.99 -5.29
C THR A 48 14.11 7.49 -5.20
N THR A 49 15.38 7.91 -5.05
CA THR A 49 15.76 9.33 -4.90
C THR A 49 15.10 10.21 -5.96
N GLN A 50 14.20 11.09 -5.53
CA GLN A 50 13.43 12.01 -6.38
C GLN A 50 12.75 11.36 -7.59
N LEU A 51 12.30 10.11 -7.47
CA LEU A 51 11.60 9.39 -8.54
C LEU A 51 10.50 8.49 -7.98
N VAL A 52 9.31 8.61 -8.57
CA VAL A 52 8.20 7.68 -8.40
C VAL A 52 7.80 7.15 -9.77
N VAL A 53 7.73 5.82 -9.89
CA VAL A 53 7.32 5.12 -11.11
C VAL A 53 6.11 4.26 -10.79
N LEU A 54 5.03 4.42 -11.55
CA LEU A 54 3.93 3.46 -11.59
C LEU A 54 4.10 2.51 -12.77
N ALA A 55 3.79 1.23 -12.58
CA ALA A 55 3.77 0.22 -13.62
C ALA A 55 2.63 -0.78 -13.37
N GLY A 56 2.24 -1.50 -14.42
CA GLY A 56 1.25 -2.57 -14.32
C GLY A 56 -0.03 -2.30 -15.10
N GLU A 57 -1.09 -3.00 -14.72
CA GLU A 57 -2.25 -3.23 -15.56
C GLU A 57 -3.52 -2.66 -14.95
N ILE A 58 -4.28 -1.93 -15.76
CA ILE A 58 -5.51 -1.28 -15.32
C ILE A 58 -6.64 -1.49 -16.35
N ARG A 59 -7.88 -1.52 -15.87
CA ARG A 59 -9.09 -1.57 -16.70
C ARG A 59 -10.23 -0.95 -15.91
N GLY A 60 -11.00 -0.04 -16.49
CA GLY A 60 -12.15 0.51 -15.79
C GLY A 60 -12.86 1.59 -16.60
N LYS A 61 -14.18 1.68 -16.40
CA LYS A 61 -15.03 2.63 -17.09
C LYS A 61 -14.73 4.06 -16.66
N GLY A 62 -14.60 4.97 -17.63
CA GLY A 62 -14.20 6.36 -17.35
C GLY A 62 -12.79 6.49 -16.77
N ILE A 63 -11.95 5.44 -16.90
CA ILE A 63 -10.55 5.42 -16.49
C ILE A 63 -9.69 5.09 -17.70
N TYR A 64 -9.85 3.87 -18.24
CA TYR A 64 -9.10 3.38 -19.39
C TYR A 64 -9.95 2.38 -20.16
N GLU A 65 -10.39 2.79 -21.35
CA GLU A 65 -11.27 2.03 -22.24
C GLU A 65 -10.84 2.23 -23.69
N ASN A 66 -11.00 1.21 -24.52
CA ASN A 66 -10.64 1.26 -25.95
C ASN A 66 -9.20 1.71 -26.19
N ASP A 67 -8.27 1.20 -25.37
CA ASP A 67 -6.84 1.53 -25.42
C ASP A 67 -6.51 3.02 -25.26
N GLN A 68 -7.38 3.77 -24.56
CA GLN A 68 -7.23 5.21 -24.31
C GLN A 68 -7.55 5.53 -22.86
N TRP A 69 -6.81 6.50 -22.31
CA TRP A 69 -7.13 7.13 -21.02
C TRP A 69 -8.33 8.05 -21.18
N ALA A 70 -9.22 8.07 -20.18
CA ALA A 70 -10.25 9.10 -20.10
C ALA A 70 -9.61 10.47 -19.78
N ASP A 71 -10.24 11.54 -20.29
CA ASP A 71 -9.75 12.91 -20.14
C ASP A 71 -9.52 13.26 -18.66
N GLY A 72 -8.33 13.80 -18.35
CA GLY A 72 -7.96 14.27 -17.00
C GLY A 72 -7.50 13.19 -16.03
N VAL A 73 -7.69 11.90 -16.32
CA VAL A 73 -7.32 10.80 -15.39
C VAL A 73 -5.82 10.75 -15.11
N LEU A 74 -4.98 11.03 -16.11
CA LEU A 74 -3.53 11.07 -15.93
C LEU A 74 -3.09 12.17 -14.94
N ASP A 75 -3.73 13.34 -15.00
CA ASP A 75 -3.46 14.45 -14.09
C ASP A 75 -3.95 14.13 -12.66
N GLU A 76 -5.11 13.48 -12.54
CA GLU A 76 -5.64 13.02 -11.26
C GLU A 76 -4.73 11.96 -10.61
N ILE A 77 -4.17 11.04 -11.40
CA ILE A 77 -3.20 10.05 -10.93
C ILE A 77 -1.98 10.75 -10.34
N GLU A 78 -1.34 11.65 -11.08
CA GLU A 78 -0.16 12.36 -10.57
C GLU A 78 -0.48 13.19 -9.32
N ALA A 79 -1.62 13.88 -9.31
CA ALA A 79 -2.07 14.65 -8.16
C ALA A 79 -2.29 13.77 -6.93
N ALA A 80 -2.90 12.59 -7.09
CA ALA A 80 -3.13 11.63 -6.02
C ALA A 80 -1.80 11.11 -5.46
N VAL A 81 -0.86 10.68 -6.31
CA VAL A 81 0.48 10.22 -5.88
C VAL A 81 1.22 11.31 -5.10
N ARG A 82 1.22 12.55 -5.61
CA ARG A 82 1.87 13.68 -4.93
C ARG A 82 1.21 13.98 -3.59
N ASN A 83 -0.11 13.89 -3.51
CA ASN A 83 -0.83 14.09 -2.26
C ASN A 83 -0.52 13.00 -1.24
N THR A 84 -0.44 11.73 -1.63
CA THR A 84 -0.05 10.62 -0.75
C THR A 84 1.34 10.85 -0.14
N VAL A 85 2.34 11.22 -0.97
CA VAL A 85 3.70 11.51 -0.48
C VAL A 85 3.72 12.73 0.45
N LYS A 86 2.89 13.74 0.16
CA LYS A 86 2.73 14.92 1.01
C LYS A 86 2.09 14.58 2.36
N GLU A 87 1.05 13.75 2.37
CA GLU A 87 0.35 13.31 3.58
C GLU A 87 1.25 12.46 4.48
N ILE A 88 2.13 11.64 3.90
CA ILE A 88 3.19 10.93 4.63
C ILE A 88 4.16 11.93 5.30
N GLY A 89 4.38 13.10 4.70
CA GLY A 89 5.22 14.18 5.25
C GLY A 89 6.61 14.29 4.61
N TYR A 90 6.76 13.83 3.37
CA TYR A 90 8.03 13.91 2.64
C TYR A 90 8.25 15.27 1.96
N GLU A 91 9.06 16.10 2.59
CA GLU A 91 9.51 17.43 2.13
C GLU A 91 11.05 17.57 2.15
N GLN A 92 11.76 16.45 2.24
CA GLN A 92 13.22 16.40 2.32
C GLN A 92 13.85 16.41 0.92
N SER A 93 15.04 17.00 0.77
CA SER A 93 15.71 17.10 -0.54
C SER A 93 16.02 15.75 -1.21
N GLY A 94 16.04 14.65 -0.45
CA GLY A 94 16.21 13.29 -1.00
C GLY A 94 14.93 12.71 -1.60
N PHE A 95 13.76 13.15 -1.11
CA PHE A 95 12.44 12.73 -1.56
C PHE A 95 11.40 13.77 -1.12
N HIS A 96 10.92 14.59 -2.06
CA HIS A 96 10.00 15.70 -1.80
C HIS A 96 8.77 15.58 -2.70
N TRP A 97 7.57 15.64 -2.11
CA TRP A 97 6.29 15.42 -2.80
C TRP A 97 6.08 16.28 -4.07
N ASN A 98 6.55 17.53 -4.02
CA ASN A 98 6.44 18.48 -5.13
C ASN A 98 7.58 18.43 -6.17
N GLU A 99 8.67 17.71 -5.89
CA GLU A 99 9.90 17.82 -6.71
C GLU A 99 10.31 16.52 -7.38
N PHE A 100 9.83 15.37 -6.89
CA PHE A 100 10.14 14.10 -7.53
C PHE A 100 9.65 14.08 -8.98
N ARG A 101 10.43 13.43 -9.84
CA ARG A 101 10.02 13.07 -11.19
C ARG A 101 8.98 11.97 -11.10
N PHE A 102 7.87 12.14 -11.81
CA PHE A 102 6.80 11.15 -11.88
C PHE A 102 6.82 10.47 -13.25
N GLU A 103 6.77 9.13 -13.26
CA GLU A 103 6.66 8.33 -14.48
C GLU A 103 5.48 7.37 -14.35
N ASN A 104 4.47 7.55 -15.21
CA ASN A 104 3.33 6.65 -15.28
C ASN A 104 3.48 5.69 -16.46
N ASN A 105 3.69 4.41 -16.16
CA ASN A 105 3.77 3.31 -17.14
C ASN A 105 2.62 2.31 -16.97
N LEU A 106 1.48 2.74 -16.39
CA LEU A 106 0.27 1.93 -16.37
C LEU A 106 -0.29 1.74 -17.79
N HIS A 107 -0.80 0.56 -18.09
CA HIS A 107 -1.39 0.22 -19.38
C HIS A 107 -2.63 -0.66 -19.22
N GLY A 108 -3.38 -0.84 -20.32
CA GLY A 108 -4.53 -1.74 -20.34
C GLY A 108 -4.18 -3.18 -19.95
N GLN A 109 -5.05 -3.81 -19.17
CA GLN A 109 -4.96 -5.24 -18.85
C GLN A 109 -5.00 -6.12 -20.12
N SER A 110 -4.24 -7.22 -20.12
CA SER A 110 -4.26 -8.19 -21.23
C SER A 110 -5.65 -8.80 -21.45
N ALA A 111 -6.11 -8.85 -22.71
CA ALA A 111 -7.39 -9.46 -23.09
C ALA A 111 -7.48 -10.96 -22.75
N GLU A 112 -6.34 -11.68 -22.71
CA GLU A 112 -6.29 -13.10 -22.37
C GLU A 112 -6.55 -13.35 -20.88
N ILE A 113 -6.11 -12.43 -20.01
CA ILE A 113 -6.33 -12.50 -18.56
C ILE A 113 -7.79 -12.19 -18.24
N ALA A 114 -8.36 -11.15 -18.89
CA ALA A 114 -9.77 -10.77 -18.72
C ALA A 114 -10.73 -11.94 -18.98
N MET A 115 -10.49 -12.72 -20.04
CA MET A 115 -11.34 -13.87 -20.39
C MET A 115 -11.27 -15.03 -19.39
N GLY A 116 -10.19 -15.16 -18.63
CA GLY A 116 -10.00 -16.25 -17.67
C GLY A 116 -10.63 -15.98 -16.29
N VAL A 117 -10.78 -14.70 -15.93
CA VAL A 117 -11.23 -14.26 -14.60
C VAL A 117 -12.70 -13.83 -14.62
N ASP A 118 -13.13 -13.11 -15.66
CA ASP A 118 -14.47 -12.52 -15.69
C ASP A 118 -15.57 -13.60 -15.77
N GLU A 119 -16.67 -13.37 -15.04
CA GLU A 119 -17.84 -14.25 -15.05
C GLU A 119 -18.37 -14.41 -16.49
N SER A 120 -18.56 -15.66 -16.92
CA SER A 120 -19.19 -15.97 -18.19
C SER A 120 -20.28 -17.05 -18.03
N GLY A 121 -21.51 -16.68 -18.39
CA GLY A 121 -22.66 -17.59 -18.34
C GLY A 121 -23.09 -17.91 -16.90
N ASN A 122 -23.01 -19.19 -16.52
CA ASN A 122 -23.40 -19.71 -15.19
C ASN A 122 -22.16 -20.00 -14.31
N LYS A 123 -21.05 -19.28 -14.49
CA LYS A 123 -19.83 -19.46 -13.71
C LYS A 123 -19.58 -18.23 -12.86
N ASP A 124 -19.40 -18.46 -11.56
CA ASP A 124 -18.92 -17.47 -10.59
C ASP A 124 -17.49 -17.01 -10.96
N GLU A 125 -17.12 -15.85 -10.45
CA GLU A 125 -15.80 -15.25 -10.67
C GLU A 125 -14.66 -16.20 -10.23
N GLY A 126 -13.70 -16.40 -11.13
CA GLY A 126 -12.53 -17.23 -10.86
C GLY A 126 -11.50 -16.50 -10.01
N ALA A 127 -10.59 -17.24 -9.36
CA ALA A 127 -9.42 -16.61 -8.75
C ALA A 127 -8.56 -15.90 -9.81
N GLY A 128 -8.09 -14.68 -9.50
CA GLY A 128 -7.24 -13.91 -10.41
C GLY A 128 -5.86 -14.53 -10.67
N ASP A 129 -5.38 -15.37 -9.73
CA ASP A 129 -4.17 -16.18 -9.87
C ASP A 129 -4.24 -17.39 -8.91
N GLN A 130 -3.35 -18.36 -9.10
CA GLN A 130 -3.13 -19.46 -8.16
C GLN A 130 -2.48 -18.96 -6.86
N GLY A 131 -2.91 -19.50 -5.70
CA GLY A 131 -2.36 -19.06 -4.42
C GLY A 131 -2.74 -19.93 -3.23
N ILE A 132 -2.10 -19.64 -2.09
CA ILE A 132 -2.42 -20.20 -0.78
C ILE A 132 -2.52 -19.06 0.23
N MET A 133 -3.53 -19.13 1.10
CA MET A 133 -3.84 -18.09 2.09
C MET A 133 -3.91 -18.70 3.49
N PHE A 134 -3.41 -17.97 4.48
CA PHE A 134 -3.45 -18.36 5.90
C PHE A 134 -4.15 -17.26 6.70
N GLY A 135 -5.07 -17.66 7.58
CA GLY A 135 -5.64 -16.79 8.61
C GLY A 135 -5.12 -17.17 9.99
N TYR A 136 -4.86 -16.17 10.84
CA TYR A 136 -4.37 -16.38 12.21
C TYR A 136 -5.08 -15.42 13.17
N ALA A 137 -5.34 -15.89 14.40
CA ALA A 137 -5.86 -15.09 15.50
C ALA A 137 -5.38 -15.65 16.84
N THR A 138 -5.20 -14.78 17.83
CA THR A 138 -4.76 -15.11 19.20
C THR A 138 -5.34 -14.10 20.18
N ASP A 139 -5.68 -14.49 21.42
CA ASP A 139 -6.33 -13.60 22.40
C ASP A 139 -5.34 -12.74 23.21
N GLU A 140 -4.05 -12.75 22.87
CA GLU A 140 -2.99 -11.97 23.53
C GLU A 140 -3.23 -10.46 23.55
N THR A 141 -4.01 -9.94 22.58
CA THR A 141 -4.29 -8.51 22.43
C THR A 141 -5.77 -8.27 22.09
N PRO A 142 -6.31 -7.06 22.35
CA PRO A 142 -7.70 -6.74 22.02
C PRO A 142 -8.05 -6.87 20.54
N GLY A 143 -7.05 -6.75 19.65
CA GLY A 143 -7.21 -6.87 18.20
C GLY A 143 -7.09 -8.30 17.67
N LEU A 144 -7.01 -9.29 18.56
CA LEU A 144 -6.79 -10.70 18.24
C LEU A 144 -5.49 -11.01 17.47
N MET A 145 -4.45 -10.21 17.69
CA MET A 145 -3.14 -10.29 17.01
C MET A 145 -2.02 -10.68 17.98
N PRO A 146 -0.93 -11.31 17.51
CA PRO A 146 0.26 -11.59 18.33
C PRO A 146 0.78 -10.33 19.01
N ALA A 147 1.09 -10.42 20.30
CA ALA A 147 1.52 -9.24 21.07
C ALA A 147 2.77 -8.57 20.49
N THR A 148 3.76 -9.34 20.02
CA THR A 148 4.99 -8.80 19.43
C THR A 148 4.71 -7.92 18.21
N LEU A 149 3.83 -8.36 17.31
CA LEU A 149 3.46 -7.62 16.11
C LEU A 149 2.55 -6.43 16.44
N TYR A 150 1.57 -6.62 17.31
CA TYR A 150 0.67 -5.55 17.73
C TYR A 150 1.45 -4.35 18.31
N TYR A 151 2.41 -4.61 19.21
CA TYR A 151 3.18 -3.53 19.84
C TYR A 151 4.22 -2.91 18.91
N SER A 152 4.81 -3.65 17.95
CA SER A 152 5.70 -3.04 16.95
C SER A 152 4.94 -2.02 16.09
N HIS A 153 3.72 -2.33 15.67
CA HIS A 153 2.84 -1.37 14.97
C HIS A 153 2.44 -0.19 15.85
N LYS A 154 2.00 -0.43 17.10
CA LYS A 154 1.56 0.66 18.00
C LYS A 154 2.64 1.69 18.32
N ILE A 155 3.91 1.28 18.39
CA ILE A 155 5.04 2.21 18.55
C ILE A 155 5.09 3.19 17.37
N LEU A 156 5.02 2.67 16.14
CA LEU A 156 5.14 3.48 14.93
C LEU A 156 3.91 4.34 14.67
N GLU A 157 2.71 3.82 14.95
CA GLU A 157 1.46 4.60 14.92
C GLU A 157 1.55 5.80 15.86
N ARG A 158 2.10 5.61 17.06
CA ARG A 158 2.29 6.71 18.01
C ARG A 158 3.35 7.71 17.53
N MET A 159 4.47 7.24 17.00
CA MET A 159 5.52 8.11 16.45
C MET A 159 4.98 8.96 15.29
N ALA A 160 4.19 8.38 14.38
CA ALA A 160 3.54 9.11 13.29
C ALA A 160 2.57 10.16 13.81
N ALA A 161 1.74 9.83 14.81
CA ALA A 161 0.82 10.79 15.43
C ALA A 161 1.55 11.97 16.12
N ASP A 162 2.63 11.70 16.84
CA ASP A 162 3.43 12.74 17.49
C ASP A 162 4.18 13.62 16.45
N ARG A 163 4.58 13.05 15.31
CA ARG A 163 5.16 13.78 14.17
C ARG A 163 4.10 14.69 13.50
N HIS A 164 2.97 14.12 13.09
CA HIS A 164 1.89 14.85 12.40
C HIS A 164 1.28 15.97 13.25
N SER A 165 1.17 15.77 14.56
CA SER A 165 0.69 16.81 15.48
C SER A 165 1.71 17.91 15.78
N GLY A 166 2.97 17.74 15.38
CA GLY A 166 4.06 18.64 15.73
C GLY A 166 4.52 18.54 17.18
N ALA A 167 4.06 17.54 17.95
CA ALA A 167 4.52 17.29 19.31
C ALA A 167 5.99 16.86 19.38
N ALA A 168 6.46 16.19 18.32
CA ALA A 168 7.86 15.79 18.14
C ALA A 168 8.34 16.23 16.74
N PRO A 169 8.61 17.53 16.52
CA PRO A 169 8.89 18.10 15.20
C PRO A 169 10.25 17.70 14.62
N PHE A 170 11.09 17.01 15.40
CA PHE A 170 12.36 16.46 14.97
C PHE A 170 12.24 15.05 14.37
N LEU A 171 11.05 14.42 14.45
CA LEU A 171 10.81 13.12 13.83
C LEU A 171 10.59 13.29 12.32
N GLU A 172 11.25 12.47 11.53
CA GLU A 172 11.07 12.36 10.10
C GLU A 172 10.15 11.16 9.74
N PRO A 173 9.66 11.04 8.49
CA PRO A 173 8.69 10.02 8.12
C PRO A 173 9.15 8.56 8.27
N ASP A 174 10.40 8.23 7.92
CA ASP A 174 10.92 6.84 7.96
C ASP A 174 11.35 6.42 9.37
N ALA A 175 10.71 5.37 9.89
CA ALA A 175 11.03 4.74 11.16
C ALA A 175 10.76 3.22 11.12
N LYS A 176 11.49 2.50 11.97
CA LYS A 176 11.36 1.04 12.15
C LYS A 176 11.23 0.71 13.63
N SER A 177 10.50 -0.34 13.95
CA SER A 177 10.36 -0.84 15.32
C SER A 177 10.53 -2.36 15.36
N GLN A 178 11.09 -2.86 16.46
CA GLN A 178 11.26 -4.28 16.69
C GLN A 178 10.99 -4.59 18.16
N VAL A 179 10.15 -5.59 18.41
CA VAL A 179 9.72 -5.98 19.76
C VAL A 179 10.03 -7.46 19.97
N THR A 180 10.77 -7.76 21.03
CA THR A 180 11.02 -9.12 21.51
C THR A 180 10.30 -9.32 22.84
N LEU A 181 9.43 -10.32 22.93
CA LEU A 181 8.74 -10.70 24.16
C LEU A 181 9.18 -12.09 24.62
N GLN A 182 9.19 -12.29 25.95
CA GLN A 182 9.28 -13.61 26.54
C GLN A 182 7.87 -14.17 26.72
N TYR A 183 7.64 -15.33 26.13
CA TYR A 183 6.41 -16.11 26.27
C TYR A 183 6.61 -17.21 27.30
N GLU A 184 5.56 -17.50 28.07
CA GLU A 184 5.48 -18.63 29.01
C GLU A 184 4.23 -19.45 28.67
N ASN A 185 4.42 -20.76 28.49
CA ASN A 185 3.38 -21.71 28.11
C ASN A 185 2.76 -22.42 29.31
#